data_AF-H8XV71-F1
#
_entry.id   AF-H8XV71-F1
#
_cell.length_a   1.000
_cell.length_b   1.000
_cell.length_c   1.000
_cell.angle_alpha   90.00
_cell.angle_beta   90.00
_cell.angle_gamma   90.00
#
_symmetry.space_group_name_H-M   'P 1'
#
loop_
_entity.id
_entity.type
_entity.pdbx_description
1 polymer ?
#
loop_
_entity_poly.entity_id
_entity_poly.type
_entity_poly.pdbx_seq_one_letter_code
_entity_poly.pdbx_strand_id
1 'polypeptide(L)'
;MKRIKFIMPVALFLTVFLINSCALKPMQSSRKYIQLDNVDISDLGNGKVLFHNSGYYCPVATCGWATKMNIVANNINLGQINYGEFFIVDLALGDYEIQTIYKDVFKFKPKHKVKIDSDTKVISVSVNSFSKKLKVTNVLPNDINSLNQLSN
;
A
#
# COMPACT_ATOMS: atom_id res chain seq x y z
N MET A 1 37.66 6.82 -40.92
CA MET A 1 36.39 6.25 -40.42
C MET A 1 36.66 5.30 -39.24
N LYS A 2 36.67 5.76 -37.98
CA LYS A 2 36.90 4.92 -36.78
C LYS A 2 36.09 5.39 -35.56
N ARG A 3 34.82 5.80 -35.73
CA ARG A 3 33.95 6.24 -34.61
C ARG A 3 32.84 5.25 -34.22
N ILE A 4 32.70 4.14 -34.94
CA ILE A 4 31.57 3.21 -34.78
C ILE A 4 31.82 2.10 -33.73
N LYS A 5 33.08 1.82 -33.34
CA LYS A 5 33.41 0.66 -32.49
C LYS A 5 33.20 0.87 -30.97
N PHE A 6 32.97 2.08 -30.50
CA PHE A 6 32.80 2.39 -29.06
C PHE A 6 31.35 2.65 -28.63
N ILE A 7 30.44 2.91 -29.57
CA ILE A 7 29.04 3.27 -29.26
C ILE A 7 28.21 2.03 -28.88
N MET A 8 28.51 0.88 -29.50
CA MET A 8 27.79 -0.38 -29.29
C MET A 8 27.91 -0.97 -27.86
N PRO A 9 29.09 -1.01 -27.20
CA PRO A 9 29.18 -1.53 -25.83
C PRO A 9 28.59 -0.59 -24.78
N VAL A 10 28.66 0.74 -24.99
CA VAL A 10 28.08 1.73 -24.05
C VAL A 10 26.55 1.70 -24.08
N ALA A 11 25.96 1.56 -25.27
CA ALA A 11 24.51 1.41 -25.42
C ALA A 11 24.00 0.11 -24.76
N LEU A 12 24.76 -0.98 -24.85
CA LEU A 12 24.43 -2.26 -24.20
C LEU A 12 24.58 -2.20 -22.67
N PHE A 13 25.54 -1.43 -22.15
CA PHE A 13 25.70 -1.24 -20.72
C PHE A 13 24.56 -0.38 -20.13
N LEU A 14 24.12 0.66 -20.86
CA LEU A 14 22.99 1.50 -20.44
C LEU A 14 21.66 0.71 -20.36
N THR A 15 21.40 -0.20 -21.29
CA THR A 15 20.16 -1.00 -21.28
C THR A 15 20.11 -1.99 -20.11
N VAL A 16 21.25 -2.54 -19.68
CA VAL A 16 21.35 -3.41 -18.50
C VAL A 16 21.13 -2.64 -17.18
N PHE A 17 21.46 -1.34 -17.14
CA PHE A 17 21.18 -0.49 -15.97
C PHE A 17 19.69 -0.13 -15.84
N LEU A 18 18.96 -0.01 -16.95
CA LEU A 18 17.53 0.36 -16.92
C LEU A 18 16.62 -0.77 -16.41
N ILE A 19 16.97 -2.04 -16.65
CA ILE A 19 16.17 -3.20 -16.21
C ILE A 19 16.26 -3.50 -14.70
N ASN A 20 17.21 -2.88 -13.99
CA ASN A 20 17.39 -3.05 -12.54
C ASN A 20 16.74 -1.93 -11.72
N SER A 21 15.84 -1.13 -12.31
CA SER A 21 15.11 -0.12 -11.54
C SER A 21 14.31 -0.82 -10.42
N CYS A 22 14.78 -0.66 -9.19
CA CYS A 22 14.20 -1.27 -8.00
C CYS A 22 12.91 -0.55 -7.62
N ALA A 23 11.88 -0.57 -8.46
CA ALA A 23 10.56 -0.03 -8.13
C ALA A 23 9.68 -1.14 -7.54
N LEU A 24 8.84 -0.81 -6.54
CA LEU A 24 7.82 -1.74 -6.08
C LEU A 24 6.84 -1.99 -7.23
N LYS A 25 6.69 -3.25 -7.64
CA LYS A 25 5.73 -3.59 -8.69
C LYS A 25 4.31 -3.22 -8.24
N PRO A 26 3.54 -2.49 -9.07
CA PRO A 26 2.13 -2.24 -8.81
C PRO A 26 1.39 -3.57 -8.56
N MET A 27 0.44 -3.56 -7.62
CA MET A 27 -0.39 -4.71 -7.31
C MET A 27 -1.84 -4.30 -7.40
N GLN A 28 -2.58 -4.99 -8.26
CA GLN A 28 -4.02 -4.85 -8.35
C GLN A 28 -4.69 -5.63 -7.23
N SER A 29 -5.79 -5.09 -6.69
CA SER A 29 -6.62 -5.81 -5.75
C SER A 29 -7.41 -6.89 -6.48
N SER A 30 -7.48 -8.09 -5.89
CA SER A 30 -8.37 -9.17 -6.33
C SER A 30 -9.79 -9.01 -5.80
N ARG A 31 -10.05 -8.00 -4.97
CA ARG A 31 -11.37 -7.61 -4.47
C ARG A 31 -11.77 -6.26 -5.06
N LYS A 32 -13.05 -6.09 -5.35
CA LYS A 32 -13.59 -4.78 -5.71
C LYS A 32 -13.59 -3.88 -4.49
N TYR A 33 -13.16 -2.64 -4.67
CA TYR A 33 -13.28 -1.63 -3.64
C TYR A 33 -14.69 -1.08 -3.60
N ILE A 34 -15.17 -0.81 -2.39
CA ILE A 34 -16.44 -0.14 -2.16
C ILE A 34 -16.19 1.37 -2.27
N GLN A 35 -16.98 2.03 -3.10
CA GLN A 35 -17.01 3.49 -3.21
C GLN A 35 -18.11 4.06 -2.33
N LEU A 36 -17.80 5.12 -1.60
CA LEU A 36 -18.75 5.87 -0.78
C LEU A 36 -18.47 7.36 -1.00
N ASP A 37 -19.49 8.15 -1.26
CA ASP A 37 -19.30 9.59 -1.50
C ASP A 37 -18.82 10.33 -0.24
N ASN A 38 -19.32 9.91 0.92
CA ASN A 38 -18.88 10.36 2.22
C ASN A 38 -18.77 9.12 3.13
N VAL A 39 -17.63 8.95 3.79
CA VAL A 39 -17.38 7.80 4.66
C VAL A 39 -17.77 8.14 6.09
N ASP A 40 -18.77 7.46 6.63
CA ASP A 40 -19.04 7.45 8.07
C ASP A 40 -18.53 6.16 8.72
N ILE A 41 -18.19 6.21 10.01
CA ILE A 41 -17.78 5.05 10.79
C ILE A 41 -18.91 4.02 10.97
N SER A 42 -20.17 4.45 10.85
CA SER A 42 -21.34 3.56 10.85
C SER A 42 -21.45 2.71 9.58
N ASP A 43 -20.84 3.13 8.49
CA ASP A 43 -20.87 2.39 7.22
C ASP A 43 -19.96 1.16 7.24
N LEU A 44 -19.04 1.11 8.21
CA LEU A 44 -17.98 0.10 8.36
C LEU A 44 -18.31 -0.92 9.46
N GLY A 45 -17.63 -2.07 9.40
CA GLY A 45 -17.83 -3.21 10.29
C GLY A 45 -18.45 -4.39 9.55
N ASN A 46 -18.66 -5.50 10.26
CA ASN A 46 -19.19 -6.75 9.69
C ASN A 46 -18.46 -7.19 8.42
N GLY A 47 -17.14 -7.06 8.41
CA GLY A 47 -16.31 -7.42 7.26
C GLY A 47 -16.04 -6.27 6.27
N LYS A 48 -16.80 -5.17 6.32
CA LYS A 48 -16.48 -3.96 5.56
C LYS A 48 -15.41 -3.15 6.28
N VAL A 49 -14.18 -3.21 5.78
CA VAL A 49 -12.99 -2.67 6.45
C VAL A 49 -12.33 -1.59 5.59
N LEU A 50 -12.03 -0.45 6.22
CA LEU A 50 -11.27 0.63 5.64
C LEU A 50 -9.78 0.47 5.96
N PHE A 51 -8.95 0.49 4.93
CA PHE A 51 -7.50 0.56 5.04
C PHE A 51 -7.04 1.96 4.63
N HIS A 52 -6.25 2.63 5.46
CA HIS A 52 -5.70 3.95 5.11
C HIS A 52 -4.21 4.05 5.41
N ASN A 53 -3.53 4.86 4.60
CA ASN A 53 -2.13 5.20 4.76
C ASN A 53 -1.99 6.72 4.94
N SER A 54 -2.24 7.18 6.16
CA SER A 54 -2.22 8.60 6.53
C SER A 54 -1.90 8.78 8.03
N GLY A 55 -1.95 10.02 8.53
CA GLY A 55 -1.85 10.31 9.97
C GLY A 55 -0.43 10.24 10.54
N TYR A 56 0.60 10.33 9.70
CA TYR A 56 2.00 10.43 10.12
C TYR A 56 2.78 11.41 9.25
N TYR A 57 3.85 12.00 9.78
CA TYR A 57 4.66 12.95 9.02
C TYR A 57 5.36 12.27 7.84
N CYS A 58 5.09 12.76 6.63
CA CYS A 58 5.73 12.32 5.40
C CYS A 58 6.32 13.54 4.66
N PRO A 59 7.65 13.76 4.68
CA PRO A 59 8.28 14.85 3.96
C PRO A 59 8.02 14.74 2.46
N VAL A 60 7.66 15.85 1.80
CA VAL A 60 7.40 15.91 0.35
C VAL A 60 8.53 15.30 -0.48
N ALA A 61 9.78 15.49 -0.07
CA ALA A 61 10.96 14.95 -0.76
C ALA A 61 11.04 13.40 -0.75
N THR A 62 10.38 12.75 0.21
CA THR A 62 10.37 11.30 0.40
C THR A 62 9.00 10.67 0.16
N CYS A 63 7.95 11.49 0.16
CA CYS A 63 6.59 11.05 -0.09
C CYS A 63 6.41 10.64 -1.56
N GLY A 64 5.71 9.53 -1.78
CA GLY A 64 5.56 8.94 -3.11
C GLY A 64 6.06 7.50 -3.14
N TRP A 65 7.13 7.22 -3.89
CA TRP A 65 7.56 5.83 -4.11
C TRP A 65 7.96 5.09 -2.83
N ALA A 66 8.41 5.79 -1.79
CA ALA A 66 8.81 5.19 -0.51
C ALA A 66 7.61 4.82 0.38
N THR A 67 6.44 5.43 0.12
CA THR A 67 5.20 5.19 0.86
C THR A 67 4.26 4.21 0.19
N LYS A 68 4.54 3.85 -1.08
CA LYS A 68 3.79 2.80 -1.80
C LYS A 68 3.94 1.46 -1.08
N MET A 69 2.81 0.82 -0.84
CA MET A 69 2.73 -0.41 -0.10
C MET A 69 1.67 -1.33 -0.71
N ASN A 70 2.04 -2.57 -0.97
CA ASN A 70 1.11 -3.61 -1.37
C ASN A 70 0.59 -4.32 -0.11
N ILE A 71 -0.72 -4.52 -0.02
CA ILE A 71 -1.36 -5.18 1.13
C ILE A 71 -1.89 -6.54 0.68
N VAL A 72 -1.48 -7.59 1.37
CA VAL A 72 -1.94 -8.96 1.12
C VAL A 72 -2.50 -9.53 2.41
N ALA A 73 -3.71 -10.08 2.39
CA ALA A 73 -4.37 -10.66 3.56
C ALA A 73 -4.72 -12.13 3.28
N ASN A 74 -4.14 -13.10 3.99
CA ASN A 74 -4.33 -14.54 3.73
C ASN A 74 -4.23 -14.90 2.23
N ASN A 75 -3.19 -14.43 1.55
CA ASN A 75 -2.96 -14.62 0.11
C ASN A 75 -3.96 -13.89 -0.82
N ILE A 76 -4.90 -13.11 -0.29
CA ILE A 76 -5.76 -12.21 -1.07
C ILE A 76 -5.02 -10.90 -1.29
N ASN A 77 -4.81 -10.51 -2.54
CA ASN A 77 -4.22 -9.22 -2.86
C ASN A 77 -5.27 -8.13 -2.63
N LEU A 78 -5.05 -7.25 -1.67
CA LEU A 78 -5.92 -6.10 -1.40
C LEU A 78 -5.46 -4.83 -2.14
N GLY A 79 -4.44 -4.96 -3.00
CA GLY A 79 -3.94 -3.89 -3.86
C GLY A 79 -2.82 -3.06 -3.25
N GLN A 80 -2.47 -1.99 -3.96
CA GLN A 80 -1.42 -1.04 -3.58
C GLN A 80 -2.05 0.24 -3.03
N ILE A 81 -1.51 0.75 -1.93
CA ILE A 81 -1.90 2.02 -1.30
C ILE A 81 -0.67 2.92 -1.15
N ASN A 82 -0.84 4.20 -1.39
CA ASN A 82 0.15 5.25 -1.19
C ASN A 82 -0.23 6.14 0.00
N TYR A 83 0.70 6.98 0.45
CA TYR A 83 0.39 7.97 1.46
C TYR A 83 -0.69 8.93 0.97
N GLY A 84 -1.67 9.24 1.82
CA GLY A 84 -2.81 10.07 1.48
C GLY A 84 -3.95 9.32 0.81
N GLU A 85 -3.87 7.98 0.71
CA GLU A 85 -4.90 7.15 0.09
C GLU A 85 -5.60 6.26 1.13
N PHE A 86 -6.82 5.84 0.79
CA PHE A 86 -7.55 4.79 1.49
C PHE A 86 -8.38 3.95 0.52
N PHE A 87 -8.78 2.77 0.96
CA PHE A 87 -9.77 1.95 0.26
C PHE A 87 -10.62 1.20 1.26
N ILE A 88 -11.81 0.79 0.80
CA ILE A 88 -12.76 0.00 1.57
C ILE A 88 -12.97 -1.32 0.84
N VAL A 89 -12.93 -2.43 1.57
CA VAL A 89 -13.08 -3.77 1.00
C VAL A 89 -13.91 -4.65 1.93
N ASP A 90 -14.71 -5.54 1.34
CA ASP A 90 -15.37 -6.60 2.09
C ASP A 90 -14.44 -7.80 2.28
N LEU A 91 -14.23 -8.15 3.54
CA LEU A 91 -13.52 -9.33 3.99
C LEU A 91 -14.48 -10.22 4.79
N ALA A 92 -14.33 -11.53 4.67
CA ALA A 92 -15.05 -12.45 5.54
C ALA A 92 -14.59 -12.24 6.99
N LEU A 93 -15.45 -12.55 7.96
CA LEU A 93 -15.04 -12.56 9.35
C LEU A 93 -14.04 -13.71 9.58
N GLY A 94 -13.03 -13.48 10.40
CA GLY A 94 -12.01 -14.48 10.72
C GLY A 94 -10.63 -13.90 10.99
N ASP A 95 -9.66 -14.79 11.15
CA ASP A 95 -8.27 -14.42 11.39
C ASP A 95 -7.50 -14.24 10.08
N TYR A 96 -6.80 -13.12 9.96
CA TYR A 96 -6.00 -12.75 8.80
C TYR A 96 -4.54 -12.55 9.19
N GLU A 97 -3.64 -13.14 8.40
CA GLU A 97 -2.26 -12.71 8.31
C GLU A 97 -2.17 -11.63 7.22
N ILE A 98 -2.02 -10.38 7.65
CA ILE A 98 -1.85 -9.24 6.78
C ILE A 98 -0.36 -8.97 6.59
N GLN A 99 0.10 -9.09 5.37
CA GLN A 99 1.45 -8.77 4.94
C GLN A 99 1.46 -7.42 4.23
N THR A 100 2.39 -6.55 4.65
CA THR A 100 2.66 -5.28 3.96
C THR A 100 3.99 -5.38 3.22
N ILE A 101 3.99 -5.01 1.94
CA ILE A 101 5.16 -5.10 1.07
C ILE A 101 5.46 -3.70 0.52
N TYR A 102 6.58 -3.12 0.91
CA TYR A 102 7.02 -1.79 0.49
C TYR A 102 8.38 -1.91 -0.21
N LYS A 103 8.82 -0.81 -0.84
CA LYS A 103 10.13 -0.74 -1.47
C LYS A 103 11.21 -0.59 -0.40
N ASP A 104 11.92 -1.67 -0.12
CA ASP A 104 13.06 -1.67 0.79
C ASP A 104 14.19 -2.53 0.22
N VAL A 105 15.42 -2.09 0.43
CA VAL A 105 16.65 -2.74 -0.07
C VAL A 105 16.81 -4.14 0.54
N PHE A 106 16.20 -4.36 1.72
CA PHE A 106 16.29 -5.59 2.49
C PHE A 106 15.13 -6.59 2.32
N LYS A 107 14.20 -6.37 1.38
CA LYS A 107 13.06 -7.29 1.09
C LYS A 107 12.25 -7.72 2.34
N PHE A 108 12.19 -6.89 3.37
CA PHE A 108 11.43 -7.21 4.58
C PHE A 108 9.92 -7.13 4.28
N LYS A 109 9.16 -8.13 4.71
CA LYS A 109 7.70 -8.22 4.51
C LYS A 109 7.02 -8.54 5.83
N PRO A 110 6.81 -7.53 6.70
CA PRO A 110 6.21 -7.75 8.01
C PRO A 110 4.81 -8.34 7.86
N LYS A 111 4.51 -9.28 8.76
CA LYS A 111 3.26 -10.01 8.85
C LYS A 111 2.60 -9.63 10.16
N HIS A 112 1.30 -9.32 10.11
CA HIS A 112 0.51 -8.92 11.25
C HIS A 112 -0.71 -9.83 11.34
N LYS A 113 -0.92 -10.45 12.50
CA LYS A 113 -2.15 -11.20 12.76
C LYS A 113 -3.24 -10.21 13.16
N VAL A 114 -4.35 -10.21 12.44
CA VAL A 114 -5.50 -9.32 12.64
C VAL A 114 -6.75 -10.16 12.57
N LYS A 115 -7.61 -10.05 13.57
CA LYS A 115 -8.95 -10.62 13.54
C LYS A 115 -9.90 -9.60 12.92
N ILE A 116 -10.65 -10.01 11.89
CA ILE A 116 -11.76 -9.25 11.34
C ILE A 116 -13.05 -9.79 11.97
N ASP A 117 -13.66 -9.00 12.83
CA ASP A 117 -14.94 -9.29 13.48
C ASP A 117 -16.00 -8.23 13.12
N SER A 118 -17.16 -8.27 13.79
CA SER A 118 -18.25 -7.31 13.56
C SER A 118 -17.83 -5.86 13.81
N ASP A 119 -16.86 -5.65 14.71
CA ASP A 119 -16.48 -4.34 15.22
C ASP A 119 -15.20 -3.81 14.56
N THR A 120 -14.57 -4.63 13.73
CA THR A 120 -13.37 -4.25 12.98
C THR A 120 -13.75 -3.36 11.80
N LYS A 121 -13.38 -2.09 11.88
CA LYS A 121 -13.80 -1.04 10.94
C LYS A 121 -12.65 -0.41 10.19
N VAL A 122 -11.58 -0.05 10.91
CA VAL A 122 -10.49 0.77 10.35
C VAL A 122 -9.15 0.16 10.70
N ILE A 123 -8.31 -0.01 9.68
CA ILE A 123 -6.92 -0.46 9.79
C ILE A 123 -6.01 0.63 9.23
N SER A 124 -5.21 1.20 10.12
CA SER A 124 -4.14 2.12 9.77
C SER A 124 -2.90 1.34 9.34
N VAL A 125 -2.33 1.74 8.21
CA VAL A 125 -1.13 1.13 7.64
C VAL A 125 -0.10 2.23 7.42
N SER A 126 1.00 2.19 8.15
CA SER A 126 2.00 3.27 8.14
C SER A 126 3.41 2.74 7.92
N VAL A 127 4.16 3.48 7.11
CA VAL A 127 5.59 3.28 6.89
C VAL A 127 6.29 4.50 7.45
N ASN A 128 6.72 4.46 8.72
CA ASN A 128 7.63 5.48 9.23
C ASN A 128 9.07 4.96 9.18
N SER A 129 10.04 5.88 9.07
CA SER A 129 11.47 5.56 8.87
C SER A 129 12.08 4.64 9.93
N PHE A 130 11.40 4.40 11.05
CA PHE A 130 11.89 3.58 12.17
C PHE A 130 10.97 2.39 12.54
N SER A 131 9.77 2.30 11.98
CA SER A 131 8.77 1.28 12.29
C SER A 131 7.68 1.19 11.21
N LYS A 132 7.43 -0.02 10.75
CA LYS A 132 6.30 -0.35 9.87
C LYS A 132 5.19 -0.86 10.75
N LYS A 133 4.08 -0.13 10.82
CA LYS A 133 2.99 -0.42 11.75
C LYS A 133 1.69 -0.61 10.99
N LEU A 134 1.09 -1.79 11.17
CA LEU A 134 -0.32 -2.03 10.88
C LEU A 134 -1.05 -2.07 12.21
N LYS A 135 -2.13 -1.30 12.34
CA LYS A 135 -2.90 -1.18 13.59
C LYS A 135 -4.39 -1.12 13.29
N VAL A 136 -5.18 -1.94 13.98
CA VAL A 136 -6.64 -1.77 14.03
C VAL A 136 -6.95 -0.58 14.93
N THR A 137 -7.61 0.44 14.38
CA THR A 137 -7.92 1.68 15.11
C THR A 137 -9.40 1.83 15.38
N ASN A 138 -10.26 1.33 14.47
CA ASN A 138 -11.72 1.51 14.50
C ASN A 138 -12.17 2.99 14.61
N VAL A 139 -11.28 3.91 14.26
CA VAL A 139 -11.52 5.35 14.25
C VAL A 139 -11.05 5.87 12.90
N LEU A 140 -11.89 6.66 12.23
CA LEU A 140 -11.54 7.29 10.97
C LEU A 140 -10.36 8.24 11.15
N PRO A 141 -9.47 8.36 10.15
CA PRO A 141 -8.40 9.34 10.23
C PRO A 141 -8.99 10.76 10.18
N ASN A 142 -8.41 11.68 10.96
CA ASN A 142 -8.91 13.07 11.06
C ASN A 142 -8.98 13.80 9.71
N ASP A 143 -8.16 13.35 8.75
CA ASP A 143 -8.01 13.91 7.42
C ASP A 143 -8.81 13.13 6.36
N ILE A 144 -9.75 12.25 6.74
CA ILE A 144 -10.50 11.36 5.81
C ILE A 144 -11.07 12.07 4.58
N ASN A 145 -11.62 13.28 4.75
CA ASN A 145 -12.21 14.08 3.66
C ASN A 145 -11.17 14.62 2.66
N SER A 146 -9.89 14.59 3.00
CA SER A 146 -8.78 15.00 2.14
C SER A 146 -8.01 13.82 1.54
N LEU A 147 -8.32 12.59 1.98
CA LEU A 147 -7.68 11.39 1.46
C LEU A 147 -8.31 10.99 0.13
N ASN A 148 -7.50 10.41 -0.74
CA ASN A 148 -7.96 9.90 -2.02
C ASN A 148 -8.49 8.46 -1.85
N GLN A 149 -9.77 8.26 -2.16
CA GLN A 149 -10.37 6.92 -2.18
C GLN A 149 -9.96 6.17 -3.45
N LEU A 150 -9.41 4.98 -3.30
CA LEU A 150 -9.06 4.14 -4.45
C LEU A 150 -10.29 3.42 -5.00
N SER A 151 -10.31 3.26 -6.33
CA SER A 151 -11.29 2.48 -7.09
C SER A 151 -10.59 1.49 -8.03
N ASN A 152 -11.19 0.32 -8.28
CA ASN A 152 -10.68 -0.69 -9.22
C ASN A 152 -11.77 -1.46 -9.95
#